data_AF-A0A6P0XA56-F1
#
_entry.id   AF-A0A6P0XA56-F1
#
_cell.length_a   1.000
_cell.length_b   1.000
_cell.length_c   1.000
_cell.angle_alpha   90.00
_cell.angle_beta   90.00
_cell.angle_gamma   90.00
#
_symmetry.space_group_name_H-M   'P 1'
#
loop_
_entity.id
_entity.type
_entity.pdbx_description
1 polymer ?
#
loop_
_entity_poly.entity_id
_entity_poly.type
_entity_poly.pdbx_seq_one_letter_code
_entity_poly.pdbx_strand_id
1 'polypeptide(L)'
;MLGVITLVGIVVVVITYNVPNQDVGLETFKALLQLVVVGVIGGLIASIVKEIEEERQNYDKQKELERQEREAIREFKKLILEQIVDAYSQTKRIRRLLRAKGLTLTNVPEEENFVRQKVYSEEMERLSIIQLNFETIGTKINTSFEVFIEAENLTALIRKMDTYLSDNLVNEYEESLRTFDAQLKQCSLAQLPKIRDFLTLDYEHSKFKTDFVKPYKTVLKTLQQEILAMRS
;
A
#
# COMPACT_ATOMS: atom_id res chain seq x y z
N MET A 1 29.62 37.33 -14.55
CA MET A 1 30.74 37.45 -15.51
C MET A 1 30.92 38.86 -16.06
N LEU A 2 29.89 39.53 -16.59
CA LEU A 2 30.00 40.89 -17.14
C LEU A 2 30.66 41.91 -16.19
N GLY A 3 30.30 41.89 -14.91
CA GLY A 3 30.88 42.80 -13.89
C GLY A 3 32.37 42.62 -13.62
N VAL A 4 32.88 41.39 -13.71
CA VAL A 4 34.32 41.10 -13.47
C VAL A 4 35.14 41.49 -14.68
N ILE A 5 34.63 41.21 -15.89
CA ILE A 5 35.28 41.59 -17.15
C ILE A 5 35.34 43.13 -17.27
N THR A 6 34.25 43.82 -16.91
CA THR A 6 34.24 45.30 -16.90
C THR A 6 35.15 45.88 -15.84
N LEU A 7 35.19 45.32 -14.62
CA LEU A 7 36.12 45.78 -13.58
C LEU A 7 37.59 45.62 -14.00
N VAL A 8 37.96 44.46 -14.56
CA VAL A 8 39.33 44.20 -15.03
C VAL A 8 39.68 45.09 -16.22
N GLY A 9 38.74 45.30 -17.15
CA GLY A 9 38.91 46.24 -18.26
C GLY A 9 39.16 47.68 -17.78
N ILE A 10 38.41 48.14 -16.77
CA ILE A 10 38.60 49.47 -16.17
C ILE A 10 39.97 49.59 -15.52
N VAL A 11 40.40 48.56 -14.76
CA VAL A 11 41.71 48.54 -14.10
C VAL A 11 42.86 48.57 -15.11
N VAL A 12 42.76 47.82 -16.22
CA VAL A 12 43.75 47.84 -17.31
C VAL A 12 43.88 49.21 -17.96
N VAL A 13 42.76 49.87 -18.25
CA VAL A 13 42.73 51.20 -18.87
C VAL A 13 43.32 52.25 -17.94
N VAL A 14 42.97 52.22 -16.65
CA VAL A 14 43.51 53.17 -15.65
C VAL A 14 45.02 53.01 -15.45
N ILE A 15 45.54 51.78 -15.47
CA ILE A 15 46.97 51.51 -15.28
C ILE A 15 47.77 51.89 -16.52
N THR A 16 47.29 51.57 -17.73
CA THR A 16 48.03 51.87 -18.97
C THR A 16 48.09 53.36 -19.30
N TYR A 17 47.11 54.16 -18.86
CA TYR A 17 47.07 55.60 -19.14
C TYR A 17 48.04 56.43 -18.27
N ASN A 18 48.58 55.88 -17.17
CA ASN A 18 49.30 56.63 -16.14
C ASN A 18 50.78 56.24 -15.94
N VAL A 19 51.36 55.39 -16.79
CA VAL A 19 52.75 54.91 -16.63
C VAL A 19 53.70 55.63 -17.61
N PRO A 20 54.66 56.45 -17.14
CA PRO A 20 55.57 57.23 -18.00
C PRO A 20 56.71 56.42 -18.64
N ASN A 21 57.02 55.22 -18.12
CA ASN A 21 58.11 54.37 -18.60
C ASN A 21 57.59 53.21 -19.45
N GLN A 22 57.99 53.17 -20.72
CA GLN A 22 57.50 52.21 -21.71
C GLN A 22 57.78 50.74 -21.34
N ASP A 23 58.93 50.44 -20.72
CA ASP A 23 59.30 49.06 -20.35
C ASP A 23 58.44 48.50 -19.20
N VAL A 24 58.19 49.31 -18.17
CA VAL A 24 57.38 48.91 -17.00
C VAL A 24 55.90 48.75 -17.39
N GLY A 25 55.42 49.56 -18.33
CA GLY A 25 54.05 49.46 -18.86
C GLY A 25 53.80 48.15 -19.60
N LEU A 26 54.78 47.67 -20.37
CA LEU A 26 54.66 46.41 -21.14
C LEU A 26 54.61 45.17 -20.23
N GLU A 27 55.46 45.11 -19.21
CA GLU A 27 55.44 44.00 -18.25
C GLU A 27 54.13 43.96 -17.44
N THR A 28 53.65 45.13 -17.00
CA THR A 28 52.39 45.25 -16.27
C THR A 28 51.20 44.85 -17.14
N PHE A 29 51.18 45.27 -18.40
CA PHE A 29 50.16 44.89 -19.37
C PHE A 29 50.14 43.36 -19.60
N LYS A 30 51.31 42.74 -19.75
CA LYS A 30 51.43 41.28 -19.92
C LYS A 30 50.89 40.52 -18.71
N ALA A 31 51.18 40.97 -17.49
CA ALA A 31 50.67 40.37 -16.27
C ALA A 31 49.13 40.48 -16.17
N LEU A 32 48.56 41.65 -16.50
CA LEU A 32 47.11 41.84 -16.54
C LEU A 32 46.44 40.96 -17.60
N LEU A 33 47.05 40.85 -18.78
CA LEU A 33 46.55 39.98 -19.85
C LEU A 33 46.57 38.51 -19.43
N GLN A 34 47.61 38.04 -18.74
CA GLN A 34 47.64 36.69 -18.15
C GLN A 34 46.53 36.48 -17.13
N LEU A 35 46.24 37.47 -16.28
CA LEU A 35 45.15 37.38 -15.30
C LEU A 35 43.79 37.27 -15.99
N VAL A 36 43.55 38.06 -17.04
CA VAL A 36 42.33 37.96 -17.87
C VAL A 36 42.20 36.55 -18.46
N VAL A 37 43.27 36.03 -19.06
CA VAL A 37 43.28 34.69 -19.68
C VAL A 37 42.97 33.61 -18.64
N VAL A 38 43.61 33.65 -17.47
CA VAL A 38 43.34 32.70 -16.37
C VAL A 38 41.90 32.82 -15.88
N GLY A 39 41.37 34.04 -15.76
CA GLY A 39 39.98 34.27 -15.36
C GLY A 39 38.96 33.71 -16.36
N VAL A 40 39.22 33.86 -17.67
CA VAL A 40 38.36 33.30 -18.72
C VAL A 40 38.41 31.78 -18.70
N ILE A 41 39.61 31.18 -18.64
CA ILE A 41 39.78 29.72 -18.57
C ILE A 41 39.10 29.16 -17.31
N GLY A 42 39.33 29.78 -16.15
CA GLY A 42 38.70 29.38 -14.90
C GLY A 42 37.18 29.51 -14.94
N GLY A 43 36.65 30.57 -15.55
CA GLY A 43 35.22 30.76 -15.75
C GLY A 43 34.59 29.70 -16.67
N LEU A 44 35.27 29.33 -17.76
CA LEU A 44 34.83 28.27 -18.66
C LEU A 44 34.83 26.90 -17.96
N ILE A 45 35.91 26.56 -17.25
CA ILE A 45 35.98 25.31 -16.47
C ILE A 45 34.87 25.28 -15.41
N ALA A 46 34.68 26.37 -14.66
CA ALA A 46 33.63 26.45 -13.66
C ALA A 46 32.22 26.29 -14.26
N SER A 47 31.97 26.85 -15.46
CA SER A 47 30.69 26.66 -16.16
C SER A 47 30.46 25.20 -16.53
N ILE A 48 31.47 24.53 -17.09
CA ILE A 48 31.39 23.11 -17.46
C ILE A 48 31.16 22.23 -16.23
N VAL A 49 31.90 22.48 -15.14
CA VAL A 49 31.75 21.74 -13.88
C VAL A 49 30.33 21.93 -13.33
N LYS A 50 29.79 23.14 -13.37
CA LYS A 50 28.43 23.44 -12.89
C LYS A 50 27.36 22.67 -13.67
N GLU A 51 27.48 22.60 -15.01
CA GLU A 51 26.54 21.84 -15.84
C GLU A 51 26.58 20.34 -15.50
N ILE A 52 27.77 19.77 -15.31
CA ILE A 52 27.94 18.36 -14.91
C ILE A 52 27.36 18.11 -13.51
N GLU A 53 27.53 19.03 -12.56
CA GLU A 53 26.94 18.93 -11.23
C GLU A 53 25.41 18.99 -11.26
N GLU A 54 24.84 19.90 -12.06
CA GLU A 54 23.38 20.01 -12.24
C GLU A 54 22.78 18.72 -12.87
N GLU A 55 23.44 18.15 -13.88
CA GLU A 55 23.03 16.87 -14.47
C GLU A 55 23.05 15.72 -13.46
N ARG A 56 24.11 15.63 -12.65
CA ARG A 56 24.21 14.61 -11.58
C ARG A 56 23.14 14.80 -10.52
N GLN A 57 22.90 16.02 -10.08
CA GLN A 57 21.85 16.31 -9.10
C GLN A 57 20.46 15.96 -9.64
N ASN A 58 20.17 16.25 -10.90
CA ASN A 58 18.91 15.90 -11.53
C ASN A 58 18.75 14.37 -11.64
N TYR A 59 19.81 13.66 -12.03
CA TYR A 59 19.82 12.20 -12.09
C TYR A 59 19.60 11.57 -10.70
N ASP A 60 20.33 12.03 -9.68
CA ASP A 60 20.21 11.53 -8.32
C ASP A 60 18.81 11.82 -7.75
N LYS A 61 18.24 12.99 -8.06
CA LYS A 61 16.87 13.34 -7.66
C LYS A 61 15.84 12.46 -8.34
N GLN A 62 15.97 12.16 -9.63
CA GLN A 62 15.06 11.25 -10.33
C GLN A 62 15.14 9.83 -9.75
N LYS A 63 16.35 9.34 -9.52
CA LYS A 63 16.58 8.02 -8.91
C LYS A 63 16.00 7.93 -7.50
N GLU A 64 16.11 8.99 -6.71
CA GLU A 64 15.51 9.04 -5.37
C GLU A 64 13.99 9.07 -5.43
N LEU A 65 13.39 9.81 -6.37
CA LEU A 65 11.94 9.81 -6.59
C LEU A 65 11.42 8.42 -6.98
N GLU A 66 12.08 7.76 -7.94
CA GLU A 66 11.73 6.39 -8.33
C GLU A 66 11.84 5.41 -7.16
N ARG A 67 12.86 5.59 -6.31
CA ARG A 67 13.04 4.76 -5.12
C ARG A 67 11.90 4.99 -4.12
N GLN A 68 11.56 6.24 -3.84
CA GLN A 68 10.47 6.60 -2.93
C GLN A 68 9.13 6.08 -3.43
N GLU A 69 8.86 6.17 -4.73
CA GLU A 69 7.65 5.62 -5.35
C GLU A 69 7.57 4.09 -5.18
N ARG A 70 8.66 3.37 -5.46
CA ARG A 70 8.74 1.91 -5.25
C ARG A 70 8.55 1.53 -3.79
N GLU A 71 9.14 2.29 -2.87
CA GLU A 71 9.00 2.08 -1.43
C GLU A 71 7.54 2.30 -0.99
N ALA A 72 6.90 3.39 -1.43
CA ALA A 72 5.50 3.70 -1.13
C ALA A 72 4.53 2.63 -1.67
N ILE A 73 4.73 2.19 -2.92
CA ILE A 73 3.97 1.09 -3.53
C ILE A 73 4.12 -0.19 -2.69
N ARG A 74 5.35 -0.51 -2.28
CA ARG A 74 5.63 -1.71 -1.48
C ARG A 74 4.96 -1.65 -0.11
N GLU A 75 5.00 -0.49 0.54
CA GLU A 75 4.33 -0.27 1.83
C GLU A 75 2.82 -0.40 1.71
N PHE A 76 2.23 0.18 0.66
CA PHE A 76 0.81 0.03 0.38
C PHE A 76 0.40 -1.43 0.20
N LYS A 77 1.16 -2.23 -0.57
CA LYS A 77 0.90 -3.67 -0.72
C LYS A 77 1.00 -4.44 0.60
N LYS A 78 1.98 -4.12 1.44
CA LYS A 78 2.10 -4.73 2.78
C LYS A 78 0.90 -4.39 3.66
N LEU A 79 0.46 -3.14 3.67
CA LEU A 79 -0.70 -2.70 4.43
C LEU A 79 -1.97 -3.46 4.02
N ILE A 80 -2.19 -3.61 2.70
CA ILE A 80 -3.31 -4.41 2.18
C ILE A 80 -3.19 -5.88 2.60
N LEU A 81 -2.00 -6.46 2.51
CA LEU A 81 -1.75 -7.83 2.97
C LEU A 81 -2.07 -8.03 4.45
N GLU A 82 -1.61 -7.11 5.31
CA GLU A 82 -1.87 -7.13 6.76
C GLU A 82 -3.38 -7.03 7.05
N GLN A 83 -4.09 -6.13 6.37
CA GLN A 83 -5.55 -5.96 6.52
C GLN A 83 -6.31 -7.24 6.14
N ILE A 84 -5.91 -7.91 5.06
CA ILE A 84 -6.54 -9.17 4.63
C ILE A 84 -6.27 -10.30 5.63
N VAL A 85 -5.04 -10.39 6.15
CA VAL A 85 -4.65 -11.40 7.15
C VAL A 85 -5.40 -11.19 8.46
N ASP A 86 -5.53 -9.95 8.92
CA ASP A 86 -6.30 -9.63 10.12
C ASP A 86 -7.79 -9.96 9.92
N ALA A 87 -8.41 -9.47 8.85
CA ALA A 87 -9.81 -9.75 8.54
C ALA A 87 -10.11 -11.26 8.52
N TYR A 88 -9.28 -12.05 7.83
CA TYR A 88 -9.38 -13.51 7.81
C TYR A 88 -9.24 -14.14 9.20
N SER A 89 -8.29 -13.67 10.00
CA SER A 89 -8.03 -14.17 11.35
C SER A 89 -9.21 -13.88 12.28
N GLN A 90 -9.81 -12.69 12.17
CA GLN A 90 -11.00 -12.32 12.92
C GLN A 90 -12.21 -13.16 12.50
N THR A 91 -12.43 -13.41 11.20
CA THR A 91 -13.50 -14.32 10.73
C THR A 91 -13.35 -15.71 11.34
N LYS A 92 -12.12 -16.25 11.36
CA LYS A 92 -11.86 -17.55 12.00
C LYS A 92 -12.08 -17.53 13.51
N ARG A 93 -11.75 -16.42 14.18
CA ARG A 93 -11.99 -16.24 15.60
C ARG A 93 -13.49 -16.26 15.90
N ILE A 94 -14.29 -15.52 15.14
CA ILE A 94 -15.76 -15.54 15.22
C ILE A 94 -16.30 -16.96 15.03
N ARG A 95 -15.85 -17.66 13.98
CA ARG A 95 -16.22 -19.07 13.74
C ARG A 95 -15.96 -19.96 14.96
N ARG A 96 -14.78 -19.83 15.57
CA ARG A 96 -14.39 -20.59 16.77
C ARG A 96 -15.23 -20.21 17.99
N LEU A 97 -15.53 -18.93 18.18
CA LEU A 97 -16.35 -18.44 19.29
C LEU A 97 -17.81 -18.90 19.17
N LEU A 98 -18.39 -18.81 17.97
CA LEU A 98 -19.72 -19.34 17.69
C LEU A 98 -19.80 -20.84 17.96
N ARG A 99 -18.79 -21.61 17.54
CA ARG A 99 -18.72 -23.04 17.86
C ARG A 99 -18.60 -23.34 19.36
N ALA A 100 -17.83 -22.54 20.08
CA ALA A 100 -17.54 -22.79 21.49
C ALA A 100 -18.66 -22.30 22.44
N LYS A 101 -19.32 -21.18 22.10
CA LYS A 101 -20.27 -20.48 22.98
C LYS A 101 -21.67 -20.35 22.40
N GLY A 102 -21.76 -20.29 21.06
CA GLY A 102 -23.01 -20.07 20.35
C GLY A 102 -23.81 -21.35 20.15
N LEU A 103 -23.13 -22.49 20.04
CA LEU A 103 -23.75 -23.81 19.87
C LEU A 103 -23.74 -24.63 21.16
N THR A 104 -24.85 -25.29 21.43
CA THR A 104 -24.93 -26.39 22.40
C THR A 104 -24.54 -27.70 21.71
N LEU A 105 -23.28 -27.83 21.25
CA LEU A 105 -22.72 -29.08 20.69
C LEU A 105 -22.44 -30.11 21.80
N THR A 106 -23.44 -30.43 22.61
CA THR A 106 -23.39 -31.63 23.46
C THR A 106 -23.78 -32.84 22.61
N ASN A 107 -23.45 -34.07 23.04
CA ASN A 107 -23.68 -35.37 22.37
C ASN A 107 -25.17 -35.70 22.05
N VAL A 108 -25.85 -34.78 21.41
CA VAL A 108 -27.28 -34.74 21.17
C VAL A 108 -27.49 -34.75 19.66
N PRO A 109 -28.56 -35.38 19.13
CA PRO A 109 -28.85 -35.38 17.70
C PRO A 109 -28.76 -33.98 17.08
N GLU A 110 -28.36 -33.88 15.80
CA GLU A 110 -28.18 -32.59 15.10
C GLU A 110 -29.43 -31.69 15.16
N GLU A 111 -30.60 -32.30 15.28
CA GLU A 111 -31.92 -31.66 15.39
C GLU A 111 -32.10 -30.86 16.69
N GLU A 112 -31.31 -31.15 17.72
CA GLU A 112 -31.31 -30.47 19.03
C GLU A 112 -30.15 -29.47 19.16
N ASN A 113 -29.42 -29.19 18.08
CA ASN A 113 -28.44 -28.11 18.08
C ASN A 113 -29.15 -26.77 17.98
N PHE A 114 -28.97 -25.93 18.99
CA PHE A 114 -29.51 -24.57 19.04
C PHE A 114 -28.40 -23.52 19.04
N VAL A 115 -28.71 -22.37 18.45
CA VAL A 115 -27.91 -21.16 18.48
C VAL A 115 -28.50 -20.19 19.50
N ARG A 116 -27.69 -19.73 20.45
CA ARG A 116 -28.11 -18.71 21.43
C ARG A 116 -28.16 -17.33 20.79
N GLN A 117 -29.31 -16.66 20.84
CA GLN A 117 -29.54 -15.36 20.19
C GLN A 117 -28.48 -14.32 20.55
N LYS A 118 -28.19 -14.14 21.83
CA LYS A 118 -27.25 -13.11 22.30
C LYS A 118 -25.85 -13.29 21.69
N VAL A 119 -25.31 -14.50 21.76
CA VAL A 119 -23.96 -14.80 21.22
C VAL A 119 -23.97 -14.65 19.71
N TYR A 120 -25.04 -15.11 19.06
CA TYR A 120 -25.16 -15.00 17.61
C TYR A 120 -25.20 -13.54 17.15
N SER A 121 -26.07 -12.71 17.73
CA SER A 121 -26.16 -11.28 17.42
C SER A 121 -24.84 -10.54 17.64
N GLU A 122 -24.18 -10.75 18.79
CA GLU A 122 -22.88 -10.12 19.10
C GLU A 122 -21.79 -10.49 18.09
N GLU A 123 -21.73 -11.76 17.68
CA GLU A 123 -20.71 -12.20 16.72
C GLU A 123 -21.07 -11.85 15.26
N MET A 124 -22.35 -11.74 14.92
CA MET A 124 -22.80 -11.27 13.58
C MET A 124 -22.54 -9.78 13.39
N GLU A 125 -22.71 -8.95 14.43
CA GLU A 125 -22.32 -7.54 14.40
C GLU A 125 -20.82 -7.38 14.07
N ARG A 126 -19.97 -8.16 14.76
CA ARG A 126 -18.53 -8.17 14.48
C ARG A 126 -18.22 -8.69 13.08
N LEU A 127 -18.97 -9.67 12.59
CA LEU A 127 -18.79 -10.23 11.25
C LEU A 127 -19.13 -9.20 10.17
N SER A 128 -20.17 -8.39 10.38
CA SER A 128 -20.55 -7.29 9.48
C SER A 128 -19.42 -6.26 9.36
N ILE A 129 -18.76 -5.89 10.47
CA ILE A 129 -17.59 -5.00 10.42
C ILE A 129 -16.46 -5.61 9.57
N ILE A 130 -16.22 -6.91 9.68
CA ILE A 130 -15.18 -7.59 8.88
C ILE A 130 -15.56 -7.63 7.40
N GLN A 131 -16.84 -7.83 7.08
CA GLN A 131 -17.34 -7.78 5.71
C GLN A 131 -17.07 -6.39 5.09
N LEU A 132 -17.42 -5.30 5.79
CA LEU A 132 -17.12 -3.93 5.34
C LEU A 132 -15.61 -3.68 5.16
N ASN A 133 -14.75 -4.33 5.94
CA ASN A 133 -13.31 -4.28 5.74
C ASN A 133 -12.91 -4.94 4.41
N PHE A 134 -13.46 -6.10 4.06
CA PHE A 134 -13.19 -6.73 2.77
C PHE A 134 -13.68 -5.88 1.59
N GLU A 135 -14.87 -5.27 1.71
CA GLU A 135 -15.36 -4.32 0.72
C GLU A 135 -14.40 -3.14 0.53
N THR A 136 -13.96 -2.53 1.65
CA THR A 136 -13.00 -1.42 1.64
C THR A 136 -11.67 -1.82 0.99
N ILE A 137 -11.16 -3.01 1.29
CA ILE A 137 -9.93 -3.53 0.68
C ILE A 137 -10.13 -3.74 -0.83
N GLY A 138 -11.24 -4.34 -1.24
CA GLY A 138 -11.58 -4.55 -2.65
C GLY A 138 -11.63 -3.22 -3.42
N THR A 139 -12.29 -2.21 -2.86
CA THR A 139 -12.34 -0.86 -3.43
C THR A 139 -10.96 -0.25 -3.55
N LYS A 140 -10.11 -0.33 -2.51
CA LYS A 140 -8.73 0.21 -2.56
C LYS A 140 -7.89 -0.42 -3.66
N ILE A 141 -7.96 -1.74 -3.83
CA ILE A 141 -7.24 -2.43 -4.91
C ILE A 141 -7.77 -1.98 -6.27
N ASN A 142 -9.10 -1.89 -6.43
CA ASN A 142 -9.72 -1.47 -7.67
C ASN A 142 -9.40 -0.02 -8.05
N THR A 143 -9.35 0.91 -7.08
CA THR A 143 -8.97 2.31 -7.33
C THR A 143 -7.47 2.50 -7.59
N SER A 144 -6.63 1.56 -7.15
CA SER A 144 -5.18 1.59 -7.31
C SER A 144 -4.70 0.48 -8.26
N PHE A 145 -5.43 0.26 -9.35
CA PHE A 145 -5.22 -0.88 -10.26
C PHE A 145 -3.79 -0.95 -10.81
N GLU A 146 -3.16 0.19 -11.11
CA GLU A 146 -1.80 0.29 -11.64
C GLU A 146 -0.74 -0.25 -10.68
N VAL A 147 -1.05 -0.30 -9.38
CA VAL A 147 -0.13 -0.77 -8.35
C VAL A 147 -0.01 -2.29 -8.35
N PHE A 148 -1.05 -3.03 -8.76
CA PHE A 148 -1.11 -4.49 -8.68
C PHE A 148 -1.01 -5.13 -10.06
N ILE A 149 -0.25 -6.23 -10.16
CA ILE A 149 -0.10 -6.94 -11.44
C ILE A 149 -1.41 -7.65 -11.79
N GLU A 150 -2.05 -8.24 -10.80
CA GLU A 150 -3.31 -8.98 -10.96
C GLU A 150 -4.51 -8.27 -10.29
N ALA A 151 -4.61 -6.94 -10.42
CA ALA A 151 -5.63 -6.12 -9.75
C ALA A 151 -7.07 -6.65 -9.90
N GLU A 152 -7.46 -7.04 -11.11
CA GLU A 152 -8.81 -7.57 -11.40
C GLU A 152 -9.07 -8.90 -10.69
N ASN A 153 -8.12 -9.83 -10.76
CA ASN A 153 -8.22 -11.14 -10.11
C ASN A 153 -8.26 -10.99 -8.58
N LEU A 154 -7.39 -10.16 -8.01
CA LEU A 154 -7.39 -9.84 -6.58
C LEU A 154 -8.73 -9.27 -6.13
N THR A 155 -9.26 -8.30 -6.89
CA THR A 155 -10.56 -7.68 -6.61
C THR A 155 -11.69 -8.70 -6.69
N ALA A 156 -11.70 -9.56 -7.71
CA ALA A 156 -12.71 -10.61 -7.85
C ALA A 156 -12.66 -11.63 -6.70
N LEU A 157 -11.47 -12.04 -6.26
CA LEU A 157 -11.29 -12.96 -5.14
C LEU A 157 -11.72 -12.33 -3.80
N ILE A 158 -11.41 -11.05 -3.59
CA ILE A 158 -11.83 -10.31 -2.39
C ILE A 158 -13.34 -10.13 -2.37
N ARG A 159 -13.92 -9.73 -3.51
CA ARG A 159 -15.38 -9.66 -3.67
C ARG A 159 -16.03 -11.00 -3.40
N LYS A 160 -15.43 -12.11 -3.82
CA LYS A 160 -15.96 -13.45 -3.52
C LYS A 160 -16.00 -13.72 -2.00
N MET A 161 -14.96 -13.31 -1.25
CA MET A 161 -14.94 -13.43 0.21
C MET A 161 -15.99 -12.53 0.88
N ASP A 162 -16.09 -11.29 0.41
CA ASP A 162 -17.09 -10.31 0.86
C ASP A 162 -18.53 -10.81 0.63
N THR A 163 -18.85 -11.22 -0.60
CA THR A 163 -20.14 -11.82 -0.97
C THR A 163 -20.46 -13.06 -0.14
N TYR A 164 -19.46 -13.90 0.17
CA TYR A 164 -19.69 -15.02 1.08
C TYR A 164 -20.14 -14.56 2.47
N LEU A 165 -19.52 -13.51 3.05
CA LEU A 165 -19.90 -13.00 4.36
C LEU A 165 -21.27 -12.29 4.33
N SER A 166 -21.49 -11.41 3.35
CA SER A 166 -22.75 -10.68 3.15
C SER A 166 -23.91 -11.65 2.88
N ASP A 167 -23.86 -12.35 1.74
CA ASP A 167 -25.02 -13.07 1.21
C ASP A 167 -25.33 -14.34 2.00
N ASN A 168 -24.31 -14.98 2.58
CA ASN A 168 -24.52 -16.20 3.35
C ASN A 168 -24.68 -15.95 4.85
N LEU A 169 -23.93 -15.05 5.47
CA LEU A 169 -23.94 -15.00 6.94
C LEU A 169 -24.76 -13.81 7.46
N VAL A 170 -24.49 -12.62 6.95
CA VAL A 170 -25.18 -11.40 7.38
C VAL A 170 -26.64 -11.42 6.93
N ASN A 171 -26.93 -11.74 5.68
CA ASN A 171 -28.31 -11.78 5.19
C ASN A 171 -29.15 -12.87 5.89
N GLU A 172 -28.58 -14.05 6.15
CA GLU A 172 -29.29 -15.09 6.92
C GLU A 172 -29.59 -14.61 8.35
N TYR A 173 -28.65 -13.89 8.98
CA TYR A 173 -28.87 -13.28 10.28
C TYR A 173 -30.02 -12.26 10.24
N GLU A 174 -30.01 -11.32 9.29
CA GLU A 174 -31.04 -10.29 9.16
C GLU A 174 -32.45 -10.88 8.93
N GLU A 175 -32.53 -11.92 8.10
CA GLU A 175 -33.77 -12.64 7.82
C GLU A 175 -34.25 -13.46 9.03
N SER A 176 -33.33 -14.10 9.75
CA SER A 176 -33.63 -15.01 10.87
C SER A 176 -33.86 -14.30 12.20
N LEU A 177 -33.61 -13.00 12.33
CA LEU A 177 -33.85 -12.26 13.58
C LEU A 177 -35.28 -12.42 14.12
N ARG A 178 -36.26 -12.62 13.23
CA ARG A 178 -37.67 -12.80 13.58
C ARG A 178 -38.04 -14.23 13.96
N THR A 179 -37.18 -15.21 13.69
CA THR A 179 -37.45 -16.63 13.94
C THR A 179 -36.98 -17.11 15.32
N PHE A 180 -36.26 -16.25 16.06
CA PHE A 180 -35.84 -16.56 17.43
C PHE A 180 -37.04 -16.69 18.36
N ASP A 181 -37.07 -17.78 19.13
CA ASP A 181 -38.08 -17.98 20.16
C ASP A 181 -37.95 -16.89 21.23
N ALA A 182 -39.03 -16.14 21.46
CA ALA A 182 -39.04 -15.00 22.38
C ALA A 182 -38.82 -15.41 23.86
N GLN A 183 -39.19 -16.64 24.23
CA GLN A 183 -39.07 -17.16 25.58
C GLN A 183 -37.69 -17.78 25.82
N LEU A 184 -37.22 -18.61 24.87
CA LEU A 184 -35.99 -19.38 25.00
C LEU A 184 -34.75 -18.63 24.47
N LYS A 185 -34.94 -17.55 23.69
CA LYS A 185 -33.88 -16.75 23.06
C LYS A 185 -32.89 -17.62 22.28
N GLN A 186 -33.42 -18.61 21.58
CA GLN A 186 -32.65 -19.56 20.78
C GLN A 186 -33.36 -19.88 19.47
N CYS A 187 -32.58 -20.33 18.49
CA CYS A 187 -33.06 -20.77 17.18
C CYS A 187 -32.42 -22.12 16.85
N SER A 188 -33.16 -23.02 16.21
CA SER A 188 -32.60 -24.31 15.78
C SER A 188 -31.58 -24.08 14.66
N LEU A 189 -30.42 -24.73 14.75
CA LEU A 189 -29.39 -24.66 13.73
C LEU A 189 -29.87 -25.20 12.37
N ALA A 190 -30.88 -26.08 12.37
CA ALA A 190 -31.51 -26.57 11.14
C ALA A 190 -32.20 -25.46 10.33
N GLN A 191 -32.65 -24.38 10.99
CA GLN A 191 -33.25 -23.21 10.35
C GLN A 191 -32.22 -22.20 9.85
N LEU A 192 -30.93 -22.43 10.13
CA LEU A 192 -29.82 -21.55 9.79
C LEU A 192 -28.78 -22.32 8.94
N PRO A 193 -29.15 -22.75 7.72
CA PRO A 193 -28.30 -23.61 6.89
C PRO A 193 -26.95 -22.99 6.53
N LYS A 194 -26.86 -21.67 6.35
CA LYS A 194 -25.60 -21.00 5.97
C LYS A 194 -24.66 -20.90 7.17
N ILE A 195 -25.18 -20.59 8.36
CA ILE A 195 -24.42 -20.69 9.61
C ILE A 195 -24.03 -22.14 9.93
N ARG A 196 -24.90 -23.11 9.66
CA ARG A 196 -24.55 -24.53 9.80
C ARG A 196 -23.34 -24.90 8.92
N ASP A 197 -23.32 -24.51 7.65
CA ASP A 197 -22.16 -24.69 6.77
C ASP A 197 -20.92 -23.97 7.32
N PHE A 198 -21.08 -22.73 7.79
CA PHE A 198 -19.97 -21.99 8.37
C PHE A 198 -19.38 -22.68 9.60
N LEU A 199 -20.20 -23.29 10.45
CA LEU A 199 -19.76 -23.91 11.71
C LEU A 199 -19.37 -25.39 11.56
N THR A 200 -19.65 -26.01 10.40
CA THR A 200 -19.48 -27.46 10.19
C THR A 200 -18.06 -27.97 10.51
N LEU A 201 -18.02 -29.22 11.00
CA LEU A 201 -16.79 -29.99 11.15
C LEU A 201 -16.31 -30.57 9.83
N ASP A 202 -17.22 -30.83 8.90
CA ASP A 202 -16.92 -31.30 7.55
C ASP A 202 -16.40 -30.14 6.68
N TYR A 203 -15.19 -29.71 7.03
CA TYR A 203 -14.55 -28.55 6.43
C TYR A 203 -14.25 -28.76 4.94
N GLU A 204 -14.04 -29.99 4.50
CA GLU A 204 -13.65 -30.31 3.12
C GLU A 204 -14.73 -29.96 2.11
N HIS A 205 -15.99 -30.17 2.48
CA HIS A 205 -17.15 -29.92 1.62
C HIS A 205 -17.86 -28.59 1.91
N SER A 206 -17.40 -27.83 2.92
CA SER A 206 -18.02 -26.56 3.29
C SER A 206 -17.86 -25.46 2.24
N LYS A 207 -18.90 -24.65 2.04
CA LYS A 207 -18.80 -23.41 1.23
C LYS A 207 -17.82 -22.41 1.84
N PHE A 208 -17.69 -22.40 3.17
CA PHE A 208 -16.64 -21.63 3.84
C PHE A 208 -15.25 -21.93 3.28
N LYS A 209 -14.91 -23.20 3.05
CA LYS A 209 -13.62 -23.56 2.47
C LYS A 209 -13.48 -23.09 1.02
N THR A 210 -14.50 -23.30 0.20
CA THR A 210 -14.43 -23.04 -1.25
C THR A 210 -14.53 -21.57 -1.62
N ASP A 211 -15.36 -20.82 -0.91
CA ASP A 211 -15.73 -19.45 -1.28
C ASP A 211 -15.07 -18.39 -0.41
N PHE A 212 -14.54 -18.77 0.76
CA PHE A 212 -13.79 -17.86 1.62
C PHE A 212 -12.32 -18.25 1.75
N VAL A 213 -12.02 -19.48 2.21
CA VAL A 213 -10.63 -19.85 2.54
C VAL A 213 -9.75 -20.04 1.30
N LYS A 214 -10.26 -20.67 0.23
CA LYS A 214 -9.48 -20.83 -1.01
C LYS A 214 -9.15 -19.47 -1.64
N PRO A 215 -10.10 -18.54 -1.85
CA PRO A 215 -9.79 -17.20 -2.33
C PRO A 215 -8.78 -16.46 -1.46
N TYR A 216 -8.93 -16.50 -0.13
CA TYR A 216 -7.96 -15.91 0.79
C TYR A 216 -6.53 -16.44 0.54
N LYS A 217 -6.36 -17.77 0.42
CA LYS A 217 -5.04 -18.37 0.18
C LYS A 217 -4.45 -17.93 -1.16
N THR A 218 -5.28 -17.82 -2.19
CA THR A 218 -4.84 -17.33 -3.50
C THR A 218 -4.39 -15.87 -3.40
N VAL A 219 -5.20 -14.99 -2.81
CA VAL A 219 -4.87 -13.57 -2.61
C VAL A 219 -3.58 -13.39 -1.81
N LEU A 220 -3.43 -14.15 -0.70
CA LEU A 220 -2.23 -14.13 0.13
C LEU A 220 -0.99 -14.50 -0.69
N LYS A 221 -1.07 -15.57 -1.48
CA LYS A 221 0.04 -16.03 -2.33
C LYS A 221 0.39 -14.99 -3.39
N THR A 222 -0.59 -14.46 -4.10
CA THR A 222 -0.38 -13.46 -5.16
C THR A 222 0.28 -12.20 -4.60
N LEU A 223 -0.26 -11.62 -3.52
CA LEU A 223 0.33 -10.42 -2.89
C LEU A 223 1.74 -10.66 -2.35
N GLN A 224 2.01 -11.81 -1.74
CA GLN A 224 3.35 -12.15 -1.28
C GLN A 224 4.35 -12.27 -2.43
N GLN A 225 3.95 -12.87 -3.56
CA GLN A 225 4.79 -12.96 -4.75
C GLN A 225 5.10 -11.58 -5.33
N GLU A 226 4.10 -10.69 -5.44
CA GLU A 226 4.30 -9.33 -5.92
C GLU A 226 5.25 -8.52 -5.01
N ILE A 227 5.11 -8.63 -3.69
CA ILE A 227 5.98 -7.93 -2.72
C ILE A 227 7.43 -8.46 -2.78
N LEU A 228 7.61 -9.76 -3.04
CA LEU A 228 8.94 -10.37 -3.16
C LEU A 228 9.63 -9.97 -4.47
N ALA A 229 8.88 -9.89 -5.58
CA ALA A 229 9.40 -9.45 -6.88
C ALA A 229 9.91 -8.00 -6.85
N MET A 230 9.42 -7.16 -5.94
CA MET A 230 9.92 -5.79 -5.76
C MET A 230 11.26 -5.69 -5.00
N ARG A 231 11.81 -6.82 -4.51
CA ARG A 231 13.13 -6.83 -3.85
C ARG A 231 14.29 -7.11 -4.81
N SER A 232 14.02 -7.75 -5.94
CA SER A 232 14.99 -8.08 -6.99
C SER A 232 15.11 -6.93 -7.99
#